data_AF-A0AAD6MQM8-F1
#
_entry.id   AF-A0AAD6MQM8-F1
#
_cell.length_a   1.000
_cell.length_b   1.000
_cell.length_c   1.000
_cell.angle_alpha   90.00
_cell.angle_beta   90.00
_cell.angle_gamma   90.00
#
_symmetry.space_group_name_H-M   'P 1'
#
loop_
_entity.id
_entity.type
_entity.pdbx_description
1 polymer ?
#
loop_
_entity_poly.entity_id
_entity_poly.type
_entity_poly.pdbx_seq_one_letter_code
_entity_poly.pdbx_strand_id
1 'polypeptide(L)'
;MIMLPALITLPAHVTTVTRSTSPFLDFTLVCEPQYPPHSRHNASGYAPNGGYAQVQYKRNLPARGFKPWVYMVGMHAIMAYGFYRYFGGVREQRYVFRAASSDPFHLTSIHITPQSTNLSQLRSLRELAREKMWARLYLTPLLQAEEDRDQVRRYYADKERANKLFGNDEKVYNSDRFVRPTFAYTPGQMTQ
;
A
#
# COMPACT_ATOMS: atom_id res chain seq x y z
N MET A 1 -63.88 -53.54 -23.30
CA MET A 1 -64.10 -53.81 -24.74
C MET A 1 -63.54 -52.61 -25.49
N ILE A 2 -62.48 -52.64 -26.30
CA ILE A 2 -61.72 -53.68 -27.01
C ILE A 2 -60.33 -53.07 -27.28
N MET A 3 -59.26 -53.86 -27.05
CA MET A 3 -57.92 -53.87 -27.66
C MET A 3 -57.01 -52.62 -27.69
N LEU A 4 -56.02 -52.64 -26.77
CA LEU A 4 -54.58 -52.44 -27.04
C LEU A 4 -54.08 -53.48 -28.10
N PRO A 5 -52.78 -53.58 -28.47
CA PRO A 5 -51.70 -52.61 -28.74
C PRO A 5 -50.79 -53.05 -29.93
N ALA A 6 -49.80 -52.25 -30.32
CA ALA A 6 -48.46 -52.75 -30.73
C ALA A 6 -47.55 -51.55 -31.09
N LEU A 7 -46.53 -51.26 -30.27
CA LEU A 7 -45.15 -51.77 -30.42
C LEU A 7 -44.39 -50.86 -31.41
N ILE A 8 -43.32 -50.17 -31.02
CA ILE A 8 -41.97 -50.76 -30.99
C ILE A 8 -41.02 -49.87 -30.14
N THR A 9 -40.59 -50.45 -29.02
CA THR A 9 -39.25 -50.47 -28.39
C THR A 9 -38.46 -49.18 -28.08
N LEU A 10 -38.38 -48.92 -26.77
CA LEU A 10 -37.25 -48.38 -25.99
C LEU A 10 -35.99 -49.32 -26.05
N PRO A 11 -34.94 -49.19 -25.20
CA PRO A 11 -34.01 -48.07 -24.93
C PRO A 11 -32.52 -48.56 -24.81
N ALA A 12 -31.53 -47.66 -24.80
CA ALA A 12 -30.31 -47.78 -23.96
C ALA A 12 -29.47 -46.49 -24.11
N HIS A 13 -29.27 -45.68 -23.07
CA HIS A 13 -28.34 -45.79 -21.93
C HIS A 13 -26.89 -45.34 -22.25
N VAL A 14 -26.34 -44.51 -21.34
CA VAL A 14 -24.89 -44.26 -21.06
C VAL A 14 -24.23 -43.22 -22.00
N THR A 15 -23.51 -42.16 -21.60
CA THR A 15 -23.13 -41.50 -20.33
C THR A 15 -22.54 -40.13 -20.70
N THR A 16 -22.69 -39.16 -19.80
CA THR A 16 -21.86 -37.97 -19.54
C THR A 16 -20.57 -37.77 -20.36
N VAL A 17 -20.39 -36.56 -20.94
CA VAL A 17 -19.15 -35.76 -20.77
C VAL A 17 -19.52 -34.28 -20.74
N THR A 18 -19.28 -33.68 -19.58
CA THR A 18 -19.23 -32.23 -19.34
C THR A 18 -18.13 -31.61 -20.20
N ARG A 19 -18.47 -30.76 -21.19
CA ARG A 19 -17.43 -29.95 -21.86
C ARG A 19 -17.13 -28.71 -21.03
N SER A 20 -16.27 -28.98 -20.05
CA SER A 20 -15.26 -28.12 -19.44
C SER A 20 -15.26 -26.66 -19.91
N THR A 21 -15.55 -25.79 -18.95
CA THR A 21 -15.06 -24.42 -18.88
C THR A 21 -13.53 -24.39 -18.92
N SER A 22 -12.94 -24.13 -20.09
CA SER A 22 -11.56 -23.65 -20.19
C SER A 22 -11.51 -22.39 -21.07
N PRO A 23 -11.25 -21.20 -20.50
CA PRO A 23 -11.17 -19.95 -21.27
C PRO A 23 -9.79 -19.71 -21.90
N PHE A 24 -8.96 -20.75 -22.10
CA PHE A 24 -7.53 -20.57 -22.37
C PHE A 24 -7.02 -21.11 -23.70
N LEU A 25 -7.81 -21.84 -24.49
CA LEU A 25 -7.33 -22.43 -25.76
C LEU A 25 -8.42 -22.47 -26.83
N ASP A 26 -8.89 -21.30 -27.26
CA ASP A 26 -9.56 -21.13 -28.57
C ASP A 26 -8.65 -20.29 -29.51
N PHE A 27 -7.34 -20.52 -29.44
CA PHE A 27 -6.38 -19.99 -30.42
C PHE A 27 -6.16 -20.97 -31.59
N THR A 28 -7.11 -21.86 -31.83
CA THR A 28 -7.09 -22.82 -32.94
C THR A 28 -8.26 -22.56 -33.89
N LEU A 29 -8.25 -21.41 -34.56
CA LEU A 29 -8.63 -21.40 -35.97
C LEU A 29 -7.37 -21.63 -36.81
N VAL A 30 -6.68 -22.74 -36.53
CA VAL A 30 -5.95 -23.41 -37.60
C VAL A 30 -7.05 -23.99 -38.46
N CYS A 31 -7.37 -23.29 -39.54
CA CYS A 31 -8.03 -23.90 -40.67
C CYS A 31 -7.10 -25.04 -41.09
N GLU A 32 -7.33 -26.26 -40.62
CA GLU A 32 -6.59 -27.41 -41.10
C GLU A 32 -6.94 -27.53 -42.58
N PRO A 33 -5.98 -27.35 -43.50
CA PRO A 33 -6.31 -27.29 -44.90
C PRO A 33 -6.50 -28.74 -45.35
N GLN A 34 -7.76 -29.16 -45.52
CA GLN A 34 -8.09 -30.38 -46.23
C GLN A 34 -7.71 -30.20 -47.71
N TYR A 35 -6.43 -30.42 -48.06
CA TYR A 35 -6.05 -30.57 -49.45
C TYR A 35 -6.44 -31.99 -49.90
N PRO A 36 -7.22 -32.15 -50.98
CA PRO A 36 -7.57 -33.48 -51.49
C PRO A 36 -6.30 -34.23 -51.96
N PRO A 37 -6.24 -35.57 -51.90
CA PRO A 37 -5.03 -36.30 -52.33
C PRO A 37 -4.83 -36.18 -53.85
N HIS A 38 -3.75 -35.51 -54.29
CA HIS A 38 -3.39 -35.40 -55.71
C HIS A 38 -2.35 -36.47 -56.11
N SER A 39 -2.53 -37.13 -57.25
CA SER A 39 -1.54 -38.07 -57.80
C SER A 39 -0.36 -37.31 -58.44
N ARG A 40 0.88 -37.71 -58.13
CA ARG A 40 2.11 -36.93 -58.39
C ARG A 40 2.67 -37.04 -59.83
N HIS A 41 1.83 -37.07 -60.87
CA HIS A 41 2.34 -37.38 -62.22
C HIS A 41 2.27 -36.21 -63.20
N ASN A 42 1.61 -35.12 -62.82
CA ASN A 42 1.28 -34.00 -63.70
C ASN A 42 0.77 -32.82 -62.87
N ALA A 43 1.60 -32.34 -61.94
CA ALA A 43 1.28 -31.19 -61.10
C ALA A 43 1.78 -29.90 -61.76
N SER A 44 0.88 -29.14 -62.37
CA SER A 44 1.14 -27.75 -62.72
C SER A 44 0.69 -26.84 -61.57
N GLY A 45 1.54 -25.89 -61.16
CA GLY A 45 1.40 -25.08 -59.93
C GLY A 45 0.32 -23.99 -59.95
N TYR A 46 -0.74 -24.15 -60.74
CA TYR A 46 -1.87 -23.21 -60.78
C TYR A 46 -2.94 -23.59 -59.75
N ALA A 47 -3.77 -22.60 -59.39
CA ALA A 47 -4.82 -22.76 -58.41
C ALA A 47 -5.90 -23.78 -58.89
N PRO A 48 -6.54 -24.52 -57.97
CA PRO A 48 -7.60 -25.47 -58.33
C PRO A 48 -8.77 -24.78 -59.06
N ASN A 49 -9.45 -25.49 -59.98
CA ASN A 49 -10.55 -24.95 -60.81
C ASN A 49 -11.75 -24.38 -60.01
N GLY A 50 -11.81 -24.62 -58.69
CA GLY A 50 -12.81 -24.06 -57.76
C GLY A 50 -12.29 -22.97 -56.81
N GLY A 51 -11.05 -22.49 -56.99
CA GLY A 51 -10.43 -21.50 -56.11
C GLY A 51 -10.07 -22.04 -54.72
N TYR A 52 -9.47 -21.19 -53.87
CA TYR A 52 -9.23 -21.50 -52.47
C TYR A 52 -10.44 -21.12 -51.61
N ALA A 53 -10.66 -21.85 -50.51
CA ALA A 53 -11.68 -21.50 -49.53
C ALA A 53 -11.44 -20.08 -48.98
N GLN A 54 -12.52 -19.37 -48.65
CA GLN A 54 -12.44 -17.99 -48.18
C GLN A 54 -11.75 -17.94 -46.82
N VAL A 55 -10.52 -17.41 -46.81
CA VAL A 55 -9.73 -17.22 -45.58
C VAL A 55 -10.27 -16.00 -44.81
N GLN A 56 -10.53 -16.18 -43.52
CA GLN A 56 -10.93 -15.11 -42.61
C GLN A 56 -9.74 -14.18 -42.34
N TYR A 57 -9.70 -13.02 -43.00
CA TYR A 57 -8.67 -11.99 -42.83
C TYR A 57 -9.04 -10.92 -41.78
N LYS A 58 -10.28 -10.93 -41.27
CA LYS A 58 -10.77 -9.95 -40.29
C LYS A 58 -10.43 -10.39 -38.87
N ARG A 59 -10.08 -9.42 -38.00
CA ARG A 59 -9.80 -9.68 -36.58
C ARG A 59 -11.07 -10.18 -35.89
N ASN A 60 -11.12 -11.48 -35.58
CA ASN A 60 -12.19 -12.12 -34.81
C ASN A 60 -11.90 -12.05 -33.30
N LEU A 61 -11.84 -10.84 -32.73
CA LEU A 61 -11.69 -10.66 -31.28
C LEU A 61 -13.03 -10.20 -30.66
N PRO A 62 -13.72 -11.07 -29.90
CA PRO A 62 -14.92 -10.65 -29.19
C PRO A 62 -14.55 -9.69 -28.05
N ALA A 63 -15.20 -8.52 -28.01
CA ALA A 63 -15.08 -7.61 -26.88
C ALA A 63 -15.72 -8.27 -25.64
N ARG A 64 -14.89 -8.87 -24.79
CA ARG A 64 -15.30 -9.60 -23.58
C ARG A 64 -15.03 -8.74 -22.34
N GLY A 65 -16.00 -8.67 -21.44
CA GLY A 65 -15.89 -7.94 -20.17
C GLY A 65 -17.18 -7.23 -19.76
N PHE A 66 -17.23 -6.75 -18.52
CA PHE A 66 -18.32 -5.89 -18.06
C PHE A 66 -18.14 -4.47 -18.60
N LYS A 67 -19.25 -3.73 -18.74
CA LYS A 67 -19.19 -2.34 -19.18
C LYS A 67 -18.30 -1.53 -18.22
N PRO A 68 -17.52 -0.53 -18.70
CA PRO A 68 -16.55 0.21 -17.88
C PRO A 68 -17.10 0.79 -16.57
N TRP A 69 -18.36 1.22 -16.57
CA TRP A 69 -19.02 1.78 -15.38
C TRP A 69 -19.15 0.79 -14.22
N VAL A 70 -19.26 -0.51 -14.51
CA VAL A 70 -19.38 -1.57 -13.50
C VAL A 70 -18.12 -1.64 -12.64
N TYR A 71 -16.94 -1.47 -13.26
CA TYR A 71 -15.67 -1.42 -12.54
C TYR A 71 -15.54 -0.17 -11.68
N MET A 72 -16.02 0.98 -12.19
CA MET A 72 -16.02 2.22 -11.43
C MET A 72 -16.89 2.08 -10.19
N VAL A 73 -18.12 1.59 -10.32
CA VAL A 73 -19.01 1.38 -9.16
C VAL A 73 -18.46 0.33 -8.19
N GLY A 74 -17.95 -0.80 -8.71
CA GLY A 74 -17.38 -1.86 -7.88
C GLY A 74 -16.16 -1.41 -7.06
N MET A 75 -15.23 -0.68 -7.69
CA MET A 75 -14.05 -0.13 -7.01
C MET A 75 -14.44 0.87 -5.92
N HIS A 76 -15.37 1.78 -6.21
CA HIS A 76 -15.81 2.78 -5.23
C HIS A 76 -16.52 2.14 -4.03
N ALA A 77 -17.30 1.09 -4.24
CA ALA A 77 -17.93 0.35 -3.15
C ALA A 77 -16.90 -0.33 -2.23
N ILE A 78 -15.86 -0.94 -2.80
CA ILE A 78 -14.78 -1.59 -2.04
C ILE A 78 -14.00 -0.55 -1.21
N MET A 79 -13.67 0.59 -1.82
CA MET A 79 -12.97 1.69 -1.14
C MET A 79 -13.81 2.27 0.00
N ALA A 80 -15.10 2.53 -0.24
CA ALA A 80 -16.01 3.05 0.77
C ALA A 80 -16.11 2.10 1.98
N TYR A 81 -16.19 0.79 1.73
CA TYR A 81 -16.23 -0.21 2.80
C TYR A 81 -14.90 -0.29 3.58
N GLY A 82 -13.76 -0.24 2.88
CA GLY A 82 -12.44 -0.19 3.51
C GLY A 82 -12.28 1.01 4.43
N PHE A 83 -12.71 2.20 3.98
CA PHE A 83 -12.70 3.41 4.79
C PHE A 83 -13.63 3.31 6.01
N TYR A 84 -14.84 2.76 5.85
CA TYR A 84 -15.75 2.53 6.98
C TYR A 84 -15.10 1.69 8.10
N ARG A 85 -14.42 0.59 7.72
CA ARG A 85 -13.69 -0.28 8.67
C ARG A 85 -12.46 0.39 9.27
N TYR A 86 -11.72 1.17 8.49
CA TYR A 86 -10.54 1.92 8.94
C TYR A 86 -10.91 2.98 9.99
N PHE A 87 -11.95 3.77 9.75
CA PHE A 87 -12.39 4.78 10.71
C PHE A 87 -12.86 4.17 12.04
N GLY A 88 -13.43 2.96 12.03
CA GLY A 88 -13.67 2.18 13.26
C GLY A 88 -12.38 1.87 14.01
N GLY A 89 -11.38 1.32 13.33
CA GLY A 89 -10.10 0.93 13.93
C GLY A 89 -9.24 2.09 14.42
N VAL A 90 -9.22 3.24 13.72
CA VAL A 90 -8.45 4.42 14.15
C VAL A 90 -9.00 5.00 15.47
N ARG A 91 -10.32 4.91 15.68
CA ARG A 91 -10.93 5.31 16.95
C ARG A 91 -10.48 4.44 18.11
N GLU A 92 -10.13 3.18 17.84
CA GLU A 92 -9.61 2.23 18.83
C GLU A 92 -8.09 2.40 19.05
N GLN A 93 -7.34 2.61 17.98
CA GLN A 93 -5.88 2.79 18.03
C GLN A 93 -5.42 4.12 18.65
N ARG A 94 -6.23 5.19 18.58
CA ARG A 94 -5.89 6.49 19.19
C ARG A 94 -5.64 6.40 20.71
N TYR A 95 -6.17 5.37 21.36
CA TYR A 95 -5.92 5.11 22.78
C TYR A 95 -4.60 4.36 23.04
N VAL A 96 -4.20 3.47 22.12
CA VAL A 96 -3.03 2.59 22.27
C VAL A 96 -1.76 3.24 21.71
N PHE A 97 -1.82 3.84 20.51
CA PHE A 97 -0.66 4.45 19.85
C PHE A 97 -0.12 5.67 20.61
N ARG A 98 -0.97 6.42 21.31
CA ARG A 98 -0.54 7.52 22.19
C ARG A 98 0.15 7.03 23.46
N ALA A 99 -0.12 5.79 23.90
CA ALA A 99 0.62 5.15 24.98
C ALA A 99 1.97 4.60 24.48
N ALA A 100 1.97 3.93 23.32
CA ALA A 100 3.17 3.30 22.74
C ALA A 100 4.20 4.28 22.15
N SER A 101 3.77 5.44 21.62
CA SER A 101 4.69 6.47 21.08
C SER A 101 5.31 7.37 22.15
N SER A 102 5.05 7.11 23.44
CA SER A 102 5.59 7.91 24.53
C SER A 102 6.98 7.45 24.99
N ASP A 103 7.52 6.36 24.44
CA ASP A 103 8.77 5.76 24.87
C ASP A 103 9.92 6.18 23.94
N PRO A 104 10.91 6.97 24.41
CA PRO A 104 11.95 7.52 23.56
C PRO A 104 13.18 6.60 23.43
N PHE A 105 13.14 5.34 23.85
CA PHE A 105 14.33 4.48 23.85
C PHE A 105 14.07 3.12 23.21
N HIS A 106 14.64 2.95 22.01
CA HIS A 106 14.48 1.81 21.09
C HIS A 106 15.12 0.47 21.56
N LEU A 107 15.19 0.16 22.86
CA LEU A 107 15.75 -1.11 23.37
C LEU A 107 14.75 -1.96 24.16
N THR A 108 13.62 -2.28 23.55
CA THR A 108 12.79 -3.44 23.95
C THR A 108 12.72 -4.45 22.81
N SER A 109 13.88 -4.93 22.35
CA SER A 109 13.95 -6.22 21.65
C SER A 109 13.92 -7.36 22.67
N ILE A 110 12.78 -7.63 23.29
CA ILE A 110 12.50 -8.95 23.84
C ILE A 110 11.08 -9.32 23.42
N HIS A 111 11.02 -10.37 22.63
CA HIS A 111 9.81 -11.09 22.23
C HIS A 111 8.96 -11.42 23.47
N ILE A 112 7.89 -10.66 23.71
CA ILE A 112 6.78 -11.09 24.57
C ILE A 112 5.48 -10.84 23.83
N THR A 113 4.75 -11.93 23.65
CA THR A 113 3.42 -12.05 23.05
C THR A 113 2.38 -11.20 23.81
N PRO A 114 1.26 -10.80 23.19
CA PRO A 114 0.19 -10.07 23.87
C PRO A 114 -0.61 -11.03 24.76
N GLN A 115 -0.19 -11.24 26.01
CA GLN A 115 -0.92 -12.08 26.95
C GLN A 115 -1.90 -11.23 27.80
N SER A 116 -3.18 -11.33 27.42
CA SER A 116 -4.39 -11.01 28.20
C SER A 116 -4.45 -9.63 28.90
N THR A 117 -4.91 -8.62 28.16
CA THR A 117 -5.26 -7.32 28.74
C THR A 117 -6.60 -7.39 29.48
N ASN A 118 -6.55 -7.42 30.81
CA ASN A 118 -7.65 -6.97 31.66
C ASN A 118 -7.90 -5.46 31.39
N LEU A 119 -9.17 -5.02 31.34
CA LEU A 119 -9.57 -3.63 31.07
C LEU A 119 -8.94 -2.59 32.02
N SER A 120 -8.49 -3.02 33.19
CA SER A 120 -7.78 -2.19 34.17
C SER A 120 -6.46 -1.63 33.65
N GLN A 121 -5.73 -2.37 32.81
CA GLN A 121 -4.42 -1.96 32.30
C GLN A 121 -4.50 -0.83 31.26
N LEU A 122 -5.57 -0.77 30.46
CA LEU A 122 -5.76 0.32 29.50
C LEU A 122 -6.06 1.66 30.18
N ARG A 123 -6.70 1.61 31.35
CA ARG A 123 -6.92 2.79 32.19
C ARG A 123 -5.60 3.29 32.79
N SER A 124 -4.80 2.38 33.38
CA SER A 124 -3.52 2.76 33.98
C SER A 124 -2.53 3.34 32.97
N LEU A 125 -2.47 2.82 31.74
CA LEU A 125 -1.63 3.40 30.67
C LEU A 125 -2.06 4.82 30.28
N ARG A 126 -3.37 5.10 30.26
CA ARG A 126 -3.91 6.42 29.95
C ARG A 126 -3.66 7.43 31.09
N GLU A 127 -3.66 6.95 32.33
CA GLU A 127 -3.34 7.73 33.52
C GLU A 127 -1.84 8.02 33.58
N LEU A 128 -0.98 7.01 33.39
CA LEU A 128 0.48 7.18 33.33
C LEU A 128 0.93 8.13 32.21
N ALA A 129 0.37 8.03 31.00
CA ALA A 129 0.69 8.94 29.90
C ALA A 129 0.22 10.38 30.17
N ARG A 130 -0.86 10.55 30.93
CA ARG A 130 -1.33 11.86 31.38
C ARG A 130 -0.38 12.40 32.45
N GLU A 131 -0.10 11.65 33.51
CA GLU A 131 0.82 12.05 34.58
C GLU A 131 2.20 12.43 34.02
N LYS A 132 2.74 11.65 33.08
CA LYS A 132 3.98 11.96 32.36
C LYS A 132 3.92 13.28 31.58
N MET A 133 2.81 13.56 30.90
CA MET A 133 2.61 14.82 30.16
C MET A 133 2.43 16.01 31.10
N TRP A 134 1.68 15.85 32.19
CA TRP A 134 1.51 16.87 33.22
C TRP A 134 2.83 17.14 33.98
N ALA A 135 3.61 16.10 34.27
CA ALA A 135 4.95 16.23 34.85
C ALA A 135 5.88 17.04 33.94
N ARG A 136 5.82 16.82 32.61
CA ARG A 136 6.55 17.65 31.64
C ARG A 136 6.08 19.10 31.66
N LEU A 137 4.77 19.36 31.58
CA LEU A 137 4.23 20.73 31.59
C LEU A 137 4.68 21.54 32.81
N TYR A 138 4.76 20.92 33.99
CA TYR A 138 5.23 21.59 35.21
C TYR A 138 6.74 21.81 35.24
N LEU A 139 7.51 20.91 34.64
CA LEU A 139 8.96 21.01 34.63
C LEU A 139 9.50 21.87 33.47
N THR A 140 8.80 21.93 32.35
CA THR A 140 9.16 22.71 31.15
C THR A 140 9.49 24.17 31.46
N PRO A 141 8.69 24.96 32.21
CA PRO A 141 9.06 26.35 32.47
C PRO A 141 10.36 26.50 33.25
N LEU A 142 10.66 25.59 34.18
CA LEU A 142 11.93 25.61 34.92
C LEU A 142 13.10 25.26 34.00
N LEU A 143 13.00 24.19 33.22
CA LEU A 143 14.05 23.78 32.29
C LEU A 143 14.30 24.83 31.21
N GLN A 144 13.23 25.44 30.70
CA GLN A 144 13.31 26.52 29.73
C GLN A 144 14.01 27.74 30.33
N ALA A 145 13.72 28.09 31.59
CA ALA A 145 14.39 29.20 32.28
C ALA A 145 15.89 28.93 32.51
N GLU A 146 16.26 27.69 32.85
CA GLU A 146 17.67 27.29 32.96
C GLU A 146 18.38 27.34 31.59
N GLU A 147 17.74 26.85 30.52
CA GLU A 147 18.27 26.94 29.17
C GLU A 147 18.47 28.40 28.72
N ASP A 148 17.47 29.27 28.95
CA ASP A 148 17.52 30.68 28.57
C ASP A 148 18.63 31.44 29.32
N ARG A 149 18.85 31.16 30.63
CA ARG A 149 19.98 31.72 31.40
C ARG A 149 21.34 31.31 30.82
N ASP A 150 21.49 30.03 30.48
CA ASP A 150 22.75 29.49 29.98
C ASP A 150 23.05 30.00 28.56
N GLN A 151 22.01 30.24 27.74
CA GLN A 151 22.15 30.89 26.43
C GLN A 151 22.62 32.33 26.54
N VAL A 152 22.03 33.12 27.45
CA VAL A 152 22.43 34.51 27.67
C VAL A 152 23.91 34.59 28.08
N ARG A 153 24.36 33.67 28.95
CA ARG A 153 25.76 33.57 29.37
C ARG A 153 26.71 33.30 28.19
N ARG A 154 26.37 32.35 27.32
CA ARG A 154 27.18 32.03 26.13
C ARG A 154 27.20 33.19 25.13
N TYR A 155 26.05 33.84 24.93
CA TYR A 155 25.91 34.96 24.01
C TYR A 155 26.80 36.14 24.38
N TYR A 156 26.83 36.54 25.66
CA TYR A 156 27.71 37.62 26.11
C TYR A 156 29.19 37.21 26.07
N ALA A 157 29.53 35.98 26.44
CA ALA A 157 30.91 35.49 26.34
C ALA A 157 31.43 35.47 24.89
N ASP A 158 30.58 35.08 23.94
CA ASP A 158 30.94 35.08 22.52
C ASP A 158 31.04 36.51 21.96
N LYS A 159 30.18 37.45 22.39
CA LYS A 159 30.33 38.88 22.06
C LYS A 159 31.63 39.46 22.58
N GLU A 160 31.94 39.24 23.85
CA GLU A 160 33.21 39.71 24.42
C GLU A 160 34.43 39.12 23.71
N ARG A 161 34.36 37.84 23.32
CA ARG A 161 35.43 37.20 22.54
C ARG A 161 35.53 37.80 21.14
N ALA A 162 34.40 37.99 20.45
CA ALA A 162 34.36 38.59 19.13
C ALA A 162 34.92 40.02 19.16
N ASN A 163 34.54 40.83 20.15
CA ASN A 163 35.06 42.18 20.33
C ASN A 163 36.58 42.17 20.61
N LYS A 164 37.09 41.25 21.45
CA LYS A 164 38.53 41.14 21.70
C LYS A 164 39.34 40.74 20.46
N LEU A 165 38.78 39.87 19.60
CA LEU A 165 39.48 39.36 18.41
C LEU A 165 39.34 40.28 17.20
N PHE A 166 38.15 40.82 16.97
CA PHE A 166 37.76 41.54 15.76
C PHE A 166 37.46 43.03 16.00
N GLY A 167 37.39 43.47 17.26
CA GLY A 167 37.15 44.86 17.64
C GLY A 167 35.71 45.36 17.49
N ASN A 168 34.76 44.50 17.04
CA ASN A 168 33.37 44.89 16.77
C ASN A 168 32.38 43.76 17.09
N ASP A 169 31.16 44.16 17.50
CA ASP A 169 30.00 43.28 17.69
C ASP A 169 29.07 43.33 16.45
N GLU A 170 29.35 42.52 15.43
CA GLU A 170 28.58 42.54 14.18
C GLU A 170 27.35 41.62 14.24
N LYS A 171 26.17 42.17 13.97
CA LYS A 171 24.93 41.39 13.79
C LYS A 171 24.78 40.97 12.34
N VAL A 172 24.58 39.67 12.09
CA VAL A 172 24.37 39.13 10.72
C VAL A 172 23.08 39.64 10.09
N TYR A 173 22.05 39.87 10.91
CA TYR A 173 20.74 40.33 10.46
C TYR A 173 20.46 41.75 10.95
N ASN A 174 19.88 42.56 10.07
CA ASN A 174 19.57 43.97 10.34
C ASN A 174 18.41 44.20 11.33
N SER A 175 17.80 43.14 11.86
CA SER A 175 16.68 43.21 12.81
C SER A 175 17.15 43.35 14.26
N ASP A 176 16.28 43.84 15.14
CA ASP A 176 16.53 43.88 16.60
C ASP A 176 16.04 42.61 17.32
N ARG A 177 15.51 41.64 16.57
CA ARG A 177 15.09 40.33 17.09
C ARG A 177 16.31 39.51 17.50
N PHE A 178 16.29 39.00 18.73
CA PHE A 178 17.26 37.99 19.16
C PHE A 178 17.08 36.69 18.39
N VAL A 179 18.15 36.23 17.74
CA VAL A 179 18.21 34.95 17.04
C VAL A 179 19.24 34.08 17.75
N ARG A 180 18.82 32.87 18.16
CA ARG A 180 19.72 31.90 18.81
C ARG A 180 20.81 31.48 17.80
N PRO A 181 22.10 31.52 18.17
CA PRO A 181 23.17 31.10 17.27
C PRO A 181 23.07 29.60 16.97
N THR A 182 23.15 29.23 15.69
CA THR A 182 23.00 27.83 15.24
C THR A 182 24.22 26.96 15.56
N PHE A 183 25.40 27.56 15.62
CA PHE A 183 26.66 26.86 15.84
C PHE A 183 27.25 27.27 17.18
N ALA A 184 27.64 26.28 17.99
CA ALA A 184 28.47 26.47 19.16
C ALA A 184 29.92 26.13 18.80
N TYR A 185 30.88 26.93 19.26
CA TYR A 185 32.30 26.63 19.09
C TYR A 185 32.70 25.48 20.02
N THR A 186 32.81 24.27 19.47
CA THR A 186 33.36 23.12 20.20
C THR A 186 34.89 23.15 20.06
N PRO A 187 35.67 23.01 21.15
CA PRO A 187 37.13 22.95 21.05
C PRO A 187 37.54 21.74 20.21
N GLY A 188 38.52 21.92 19.32
CA GLY A 188 39.00 20.87 18.42
C GLY A 188 39.73 19.72 19.12
N GLN A 189 40.21 19.93 20.35
CA GLN A 189 40.78 18.89 21.20
C GLN A 189 40.12 18.95 22.57
N MET A 190 39.59 17.80 23.02
CA MET A 190 39.12 17.64 24.40
C MET A 190 40.34 17.37 25.26
N THR A 191 40.57 18.18 26.30
CA THR A 191 41.53 17.85 27.35
C THR A 191 41.04 16.58 28.06
N GLN A 192 41.80 15.50 27.93
CA GLN A 192 41.59 14.24 28.64
C GLN A 192 42.03 14.35 30.10
#